data_AF-A0A1Q3Z4G9-F1
#
_entry.id   AF-A0A1Q3Z4G9-F1
#
_cell.length_a   1.000
_cell.length_b   1.000
_cell.length_c   1.000
_cell.angle_alpha   90.00
_cell.angle_beta   90.00
_cell.angle_gamma   90.00
#
_symmetry.space_group_name_H-M   'P 1'
#
loop_
_entity.id
_entity.type
_entity.pdbx_description
1 polymer ?
#
loop_
_entity_poly.entity_id
_entity_poly.type
_entity_poly.pdbx_seq_one_letter_code
_entity_poly.pdbx_strand_id
1 'polypeptide(L)' 'MTKNITLAVDEDVLDKVRVVAAEKKTTVNALVRNYLAGLATADNRAERARQRLLELIDRSQAEMGPVTWTKDELHEL' A
#
# COMPACT_ATOMS: atom_id res chain seq x y z
N MET A 1 -0.05 15.19 14.39
CA MET A 1 1.16 15.90 14.88
C MET A 1 2.37 15.37 14.16
N THR A 2 3.27 16.24 13.71
CA THR A 2 4.54 15.84 13.06
C THR A 2 5.58 15.47 14.10
N LYS A 3 6.28 14.35 13.91
CA LYS A 3 7.45 13.96 14.71
C LYS A 3 8.70 14.02 13.84
N ASN A 4 9.79 14.53 14.41
CA ASN A 4 11.08 14.59 13.72
C ASN A 4 11.81 13.25 13.87
N ILE A 5 12.49 12.85 12.80
CA ILE A 5 13.38 11.68 12.78
C ILE A 5 14.78 12.15 12.39
N THR A 6 15.79 11.59 13.03
CA THR A 6 17.20 11.78 12.65
C THR A 6 17.66 10.53 11.92
N LEU A 7 18.23 10.70 10.73
CA LEU A 7 18.71 9.62 9.88
C LEU A 7 20.14 9.92 9.45
N ALA A 8 21.02 8.94 9.63
CA ALA A 8 22.36 8.97 9.03
C ALA A 8 22.30 8.29 7.65
N VAL A 9 22.94 8.91 6.67
CA VAL A 9 23.11 8.38 5.30
C VAL A 9 24.52 8.71 4.83
N ASP A 10 25.02 7.93 3.88
CA ASP A 10 26.30 8.22 3.24
C ASP A 10 26.25 9.59 2.54
N GLU A 11 27.35 10.34 2.64
CA GLU A 11 27.45 11.70 2.11
C GLU A 11 27.25 11.73 0.59
N ASP A 12 27.82 10.75 -0.13
CA ASP A 12 27.70 10.65 -1.58
C ASP A 12 26.25 10.37 -2.02
N VAL A 13 25.49 9.61 -1.23
CA VAL A 13 24.07 9.38 -1.43
C VAL A 13 23.28 10.66 -1.20
N LEU A 14 23.56 11.38 -0.11
CA LEU A 14 22.88 12.63 0.20
C LEU A 14 23.05 13.67 -0.92
N ASP A 15 24.25 13.78 -1.49
CA ASP A 15 24.53 14.72 -2.57
C ASP A 15 23.81 14.36 -3.86
N LYS A 16 23.80 13.08 -4.25
CA LYS A 16 23.00 12.61 -5.40
C LYS A 16 21.52 12.90 -5.21
N VAL A 17 20.98 12.66 -4.01
CA VAL A 17 19.56 12.90 -3.71
C VAL A 17 19.23 14.39 -3.71
N ARG A 18 20.16 15.27 -3.31
CA ARG A 18 19.97 16.73 -3.40
C ARG A 18 19.79 17.18 -4.85
N VAL A 19 20.59 16.66 -5.78
CA VAL A 19 20.45 16.95 -7.22
C VAL A 19 19.08 16.51 -7.70
N VAL A 20 18.66 15.28 -7.40
CA VAL A 20 17.35 14.75 -7.77
C VAL A 20 16.20 15.58 -7.17
N ALA A 21 16.35 16.04 -5.92
CA ALA A 21 15.36 16.89 -5.27
C ALA A 21 15.22 18.24 -5.99
N ALA A 22 16.35 18.85 -6.38
CA ALA A 22 16.36 20.10 -7.12
C ALA A 22 15.71 19.97 -8.50
N GLU A 23 16.05 18.91 -9.26
CA GLU A 23 15.43 18.59 -10.56
C GLU A 23 13.91 18.43 -10.44
N LYS A 24 13.45 17.79 -9.36
CA LYS A 24 12.03 17.57 -9.05
C LYS A 24 11.36 18.77 -8.37
N LYS A 25 12.05 19.92 -8.23
CA LYS A 25 11.58 21.13 -7.54
C LYS A 25 11.02 20.82 -6.14
N THR A 26 11.72 19.97 -5.39
CA THR A 26 11.33 19.50 -4.06
C THR A 26 12.53 19.48 -3.11
N THR A 27 12.34 18.94 -1.91
CA THR A 27 13.40 18.81 -0.89
C THR A 27 13.64 17.34 -0.54
N VAL A 28 14.84 17.03 -0.05
CA VAL A 28 15.16 15.69 0.47
C VAL A 28 14.16 15.25 1.54
N ASN A 29 13.80 16.15 2.47
CA ASN A 29 12.80 15.86 3.49
C ASN A 29 11.41 15.57 2.91
N ALA A 30 11.01 16.25 1.84
CA ALA A 30 9.75 15.96 1.17
C ALA A 30 9.78 14.57 0.48
N LEU A 31 10.90 14.23 -0.16
CA LEU A 31 11.09 12.89 -0.75
C LEU A 31 11.01 11.79 0.31
N VAL A 32 11.71 11.95 1.44
CA VAL A 32 11.67 10.99 2.55
C VAL A 32 10.25 10.85 3.11
N ARG A 33 9.54 11.96 3.37
CA ARG A 33 8.16 11.91 3.83
C ARG A 33 7.24 11.18 2.85
N ASN A 34 7.36 11.48 1.56
CA ASN A 34 6.54 10.85 0.53
C ASN A 34 6.81 9.35 0.43
N TYR A 35 8.08 8.94 0.52
CA TYR A 35 8.46 7.54 0.51
C TYR A 35 7.88 6.79 1.71
N LEU A 36 8.04 7.34 2.92
CA LEU A 36 7.49 6.74 4.15
C LEU A 36 5.96 6.65 4.12
N ALA A 37 5.28 7.68 3.58
CA ALA A 37 3.83 7.65 3.39
C ALA A 37 3.39 6.58 2.38
N GLY A 38 4.16 6.40 1.30
CA GLY A 38 3.98 5.34 0.32
C GLY A 38 4.09 3.95 0.94
N LEU A 39 5.14 3.71 1.72
CA LEU A 39 5.33 2.45 2.46
C LEU A 39 4.15 2.16 3.41
N ALA A 40 3.75 3.14 4.23
CA ALA A 40 2.63 2.99 5.14
C ALA A 40 1.30 2.72 4.42
N THR A 41 1.12 3.26 3.21
CA THR A 41 -0.09 3.03 2.41
C THR A 41 -0.08 1.66 1.76
N ALA A 42 1.08 1.19 1.31
CA ALA A 42 1.25 -0.13 0.69
C ALA A 42 0.91 -1.26 1.66
N ASP A 43 1.48 -1.25 2.87
CA ASP A 43 1.15 -2.21 3.94
C ASP A 43 -0.33 -2.18 4.29
N ASN A 44 -0.91 -0.98 4.31
CA ASN A 44 -2.30 -0.78 4.69
C ASN A 44 -3.28 -1.13 3.54
N ARG A 45 -2.86 -1.25 2.28
CA ARG A 45 -3.77 -1.61 1.17
C ARG A 45 -4.20 -3.07 1.26
N ALA A 46 -3.25 -3.99 1.49
CA ALA A 46 -3.55 -5.40 1.63
C ALA A 46 -4.40 -5.66 2.87
N GLU A 47 -4.04 -5.05 4.00
CA GLU A 47 -4.81 -5.18 5.24
C GLU A 47 -6.21 -4.55 5.13
N ARG A 48 -6.36 -3.40 4.48
CA ARG A 48 -7.70 -2.82 4.21
C ARG A 48 -8.54 -3.69 3.29
N ALA A 49 -7.95 -4.25 2.24
CA ALA A 49 -8.67 -5.16 1.36
C ALA A 49 -9.15 -6.40 2.12
N ARG A 50 -8.30 -6.96 2.98
CA ARG A 50 -8.63 -8.09 3.86
C ARG A 50 -9.75 -7.74 4.84
N GLN A 51 -9.64 -6.63 5.56
CA GLN A 51 -10.68 -6.18 6.49
C GLN A 51 -12.01 -5.94 5.79
N ARG A 52 -12.00 -5.30 4.62
CA ARG A 52 -13.21 -5.09 3.82
C ARG A 52 -13.84 -6.40 3.34
N LEU A 53 -13.02 -7.41 3.02
CA LEU A 53 -13.49 -8.74 2.65
C LEU A 53 -14.16 -9.44 3.84
N LEU A 54 -13.56 -9.35 5.03
CA LEU A 54 -14.12 -9.90 6.27
C LEU A 54 -15.45 -9.21 6.64
N GLU A 55 -15.52 -7.89 6.51
CA GLU A 55 -16.78 -7.14 6.72
C GLU A 55 -17.87 -7.53 5.71
N LEU A 56 -17.50 -7.77 4.45
CA LEU A 56 -18.43 -8.25 3.43
C LEU A 56 -18.95 -9.65 3.75
N ILE A 57 -18.07 -10.56 4.21
CA ILE A 57 -18.46 -11.91 4.65
C ILE A 57 -19.42 -11.82 5.84
N ASP A 58 -19.07 -11.02 6.85
CA ASP A 58 -19.87 -10.87 8.08
C ASP A 58 -21.27 -10.27 7.81
N ARG A 59 -21.37 -9.32 6.87
CA ARG A 59 -22.65 -8.73 6.46
C ARG A 59 -23.40 -9.55 5.41
N SER A 60 -22.76 -10.55 4.81
CA SER A 60 -23.38 -11.34 3.77
C SER A 60 -24.44 -12.26 4.37
N GLN A 61 -25.65 -12.18 3.85
CA GLN A 61 -26.70 -13.17 4.09
C GLN A 61 -26.68 -14.28 3.03
N ALA A 62 -25.67 -14.29 2.15
CA ALA A 62 -25.57 -15.29 1.10
C ALA A 62 -25.24 -16.65 1.70
N GLU A 63 -26.18 -17.58 1.60
CA GLU A 63 -25.95 -18.99 1.87
C GLU A 63 -25.51 -19.68 0.58
N MET A 64 -24.29 -20.20 0.55
CA MET A 64 -23.93 -21.18 -0.46
C MET A 64 -24.61 -22.49 -0.06
N GLY A 65 -25.64 -22.86 -0.82
CA GLY A 65 -26.21 -24.21 -0.77
C GLY A 65 -25.16 -25.27 -1.15
N PRO A 66 -25.57 -26.54 -1.27
CA PRO A 66 -24.66 -27.61 -1.68
C PRO A 66 -23.92 -27.23 -2.96
N VAL A 67 -22.59 -27.31 -2.95
CA VAL A 67 -21.79 -27.05 -4.15
C VAL A 67 -22.04 -28.20 -5.12
N THR A 68 -22.88 -27.97 -6.13
CA THR A 68 -23.24 -28.97 -7.13
C THR A 68 -22.56 -28.75 -8.48
N TRP A 69 -21.84 -27.64 -8.65
CA TRP A 69 -21.22 -27.26 -9.91
C TRP A 69 -19.79 -27.78 -9.98
N THR A 70 -19.40 -28.23 -11.17
CA THR A 70 -18.02 -28.52 -11.53
C THR A 70 -17.38 -27.27 -12.15
N LYS A 71 -16.04 -27.18 -12.09
CA LYS A 71 -15.30 -26.01 -12.59
C LYS A 71 -15.58 -25.72 -14.07
N ASP A 72 -15.76 -26.76 -14.88
CA ASP A 72 -16.00 -26.63 -16.31
C ASP A 72 -17.40 -26.05 -16.60
N GLU A 73 -18.41 -26.36 -15.77
CA GLU A 73 -19.78 -25.82 -15.89
C GLU A 73 -19.87 -24.33 -15.54
N LEU A 74 -18.95 -23.81 -14.72
CA LEU A 74 -18.93 -22.39 -14.33
C LEU A 74 -18.30 -21.47 -15.38
N HIS A 75 -17.55 -22.01 -16.34
CA HIS A 75 -16.90 -21.22 -17.39
C HIS A 75 -17.80 -20.93 -18.61
N GLU A 76 -18.95 -21.61 -18.73
CA GLU A 76 -19.89 -21.45 -19.85
C GLU A 76 -21.17 -20.68 -19.47
N LEU A 77 -21.21 -20.03 -18.29
CA LEU A 77 -22.30 -19.16 -17.84
C LEU A 77 -22.21 -17.72 -18.34
#